data_AF-A0A3Q2YHV8-F1
#
_entry.id   AF-A0A3Q2YHV8-F1
#
_cell.length_a   1.000
_cell.length_b   1.000
_cell.length_c   1.000
_cell.angle_alpha   90.00
_cell.angle_beta   90.00
_cell.angle_gamma   90.00
#
_symmetry.space_group_name_H-M   'P 1'
#
loop_
_entity.id
_entity.type
_entity.pdbx_description
1 polymer ?
#
loop_
_entity_poly.entity_id
_entity_poly.type
_entity_poly.pdbx_seq_one_letter_code
_entity_poly.pdbx_strand_id
1 'polypeptide(L)'
;MKTVVVLVLLLCACTALCVQVKDGNRMFPLEAVKQLKALMDKAGARLGPRLAHSAAVVAVCTDPILPRVFYPVCRSQGADEVFSRLVNVLMSSDPCEICANPSCFGCLH
;
A
#
# COMPACT_ATOMS: atom_id res chain seq x y z
N MET A 1 -6.41 27.59 21.58
CA MET A 1 -7.04 26.27 21.36
C MET A 1 -7.15 25.94 19.88
N LYS A 2 -7.83 26.76 19.05
CA LYS A 2 -7.99 26.53 17.60
C LYS A 2 -6.65 26.39 16.84
N THR A 3 -5.68 27.24 17.13
CA THR A 3 -4.33 27.18 16.53
C THR A 3 -3.55 25.92 16.90
N VAL A 4 -3.64 25.48 18.16
CA VAL A 4 -3.00 24.25 18.62
C VAL A 4 -3.64 23.03 17.97
N VAL A 5 -4.98 23.00 17.87
CA VAL A 5 -5.70 21.92 17.18
C VAL A 5 -5.32 21.86 15.69
N VAL A 6 -5.26 23.00 15.00
CA VAL A 6 -4.83 23.05 13.59
C VAL A 6 -3.38 22.60 13.44
N LEU A 7 -2.47 23.01 14.33
CA LEU A 7 -1.08 22.61 14.28
C LEU A 7 -0.91 21.10 14.52
N VAL A 8 -1.61 20.54 15.49
CA VAL A 8 -1.62 19.10 15.78
C VAL A 8 -2.18 18.30 14.60
N LEU A 9 -3.28 18.77 13.97
CA LEU A 9 -3.86 18.12 12.80
C LEU A 9 -2.91 18.16 11.59
N LEU A 10 -2.21 19.28 11.36
CA LEU A 10 -1.23 19.40 10.27
C LEU A 10 -0.01 18.50 10.49
N LEU A 11 0.50 18.45 11.72
CA LEU A 11 1.63 17.57 12.07
C LEU A 11 1.24 16.09 11.92
N CYS A 12 0.02 15.72 12.31
CA CYS A 12 -0.50 14.35 12.18
C CYS A 12 -0.77 13.96 10.71
N ALA A 13 -1.21 14.91 9.88
CA ALA A 13 -1.35 14.66 8.45
C ALA A 13 0.01 14.44 7.77
N CYS A 14 1.03 15.22 8.13
CA CYS A 14 2.39 15.06 7.59
C CYS A 14 3.01 13.70 7.94
N THR A 15 2.80 13.17 9.14
CA THR A 15 3.36 11.87 9.51
C THR A 15 2.76 10.74 8.70
N ALA A 16 1.44 10.74 8.45
CA ALA A 16 0.77 9.75 7.60
C ALA A 16 1.27 9.81 6.14
N LEU A 17 1.46 11.02 5.60
CA LEU A 17 1.94 11.26 4.23
C LEU A 17 3.43 10.88 4.02
N CYS A 18 4.21 10.78 5.08
CA CYS A 18 5.62 10.39 5.02
C CYS A 18 5.84 8.89 5.24
N VAL A 19 4.81 8.12 5.61
CA VAL A 19 4.98 6.69 5.85
C VAL A 19 5.23 5.95 4.54
N GLN A 20 6.28 5.13 4.55
CA GLN A 20 6.63 4.26 3.44
C GLN A 20 6.64 2.80 3.89
N VAL A 21 6.14 1.91 3.04
CA VAL A 21 6.20 0.47 3.22
C VAL A 21 7.43 -0.07 2.50
N LYS A 22 8.26 -0.83 3.20
CA LYS A 22 9.47 -1.47 2.66
C LYS A 22 9.19 -2.92 2.28
N ASP A 23 9.57 -3.29 1.06
CA ASP A 23 9.65 -4.69 0.60
C ASP A 23 11.04 -4.93 0.00
N GLY A 24 11.86 -5.72 0.70
CA GLY A 24 13.27 -5.90 0.37
C GLY A 24 14.03 -4.57 0.31
N ASN A 25 14.54 -4.22 -0.88
CA ASN A 25 15.28 -2.96 -1.12
C ASN A 25 14.40 -1.84 -1.70
N ARG A 26 13.09 -2.05 -1.83
CA ARG A 26 12.16 -1.09 -2.41
C ARG A 26 11.32 -0.45 -1.31
N MET A 27 11.03 0.84 -1.46
CA MET A 27 10.11 1.60 -0.60
C MET A 27 8.95 2.11 -1.43
N PHE A 28 7.75 2.01 -0.87
CA PHE A 28 6.50 2.39 -1.50
C PHE A 28 5.74 3.34 -0.58
N PRO A 29 5.21 4.46 -1.07
CA PRO A 29 4.36 5.34 -0.27
C PRO A 29 3.14 4.58 0.25
N LEU A 30 2.78 4.75 1.53
CA LEU A 30 1.64 4.08 2.16
C LEU A 30 0.35 4.25 1.35
N GLU A 31 0.08 5.47 0.88
CA GLU A 31 -1.09 5.82 0.07
C GLU A 31 -1.14 5.04 -1.25
N ALA A 32 0.01 4.81 -1.88
CA ALA A 32 0.07 3.97 -3.07
C ALA A 32 -0.24 2.50 -2.73
N VAL A 33 0.23 2.00 -1.59
CA VAL A 33 -0.06 0.62 -1.14
C VAL A 33 -1.54 0.45 -0.77
N LYS A 34 -2.18 1.46 -0.16
CA LYS A 34 -3.64 1.49 0.07
C LYS A 34 -4.42 1.42 -1.24
N GLN A 35 -4.01 2.19 -2.24
CA GLN A 35 -4.60 2.14 -3.59
C GLN A 35 -4.40 0.78 -4.26
N LEU A 36 -3.21 0.18 -4.11
CA LEU A 36 -2.93 -1.18 -4.60
C LEU A 36 -3.87 -2.21 -3.95
N LYS A 37 -4.05 -2.16 -2.63
CA LYS A 37 -4.98 -3.03 -1.92
C LYS A 37 -6.41 -2.92 -2.47
N ALA A 38 -6.91 -1.70 -2.66
CA ALA A 38 -8.24 -1.48 -3.22
C ALA A 38 -8.39 -2.07 -4.64
N LEU A 39 -7.35 -1.96 -5.47
CA LEU A 39 -7.33 -2.59 -6.80
C LEU A 39 -7.31 -4.12 -6.73
N MET A 40 -6.52 -4.70 -5.82
CA MET A 40 -6.47 -6.15 -5.61
C MET A 40 -7.79 -6.72 -5.08
N ASP A 41 -8.41 -6.05 -4.10
CA ASP A 41 -9.70 -6.46 -3.54
C ASP A 41 -10.80 -6.42 -4.62
N LYS A 42 -10.81 -5.38 -5.46
CA LYS A 42 -11.72 -5.24 -6.61
C LYS A 42 -11.48 -6.32 -7.67
N ALA A 43 -10.23 -6.65 -7.96
CA ALA A 43 -9.88 -7.71 -8.89
C ALA A 43 -10.32 -9.08 -8.35
N GLY A 44 -10.04 -9.37 -7.07
CA GLY A 44 -10.46 -10.61 -6.40
C GLY A 44 -11.96 -10.79 -6.36
N ALA A 45 -12.72 -9.72 -6.07
CA ALA A 45 -14.19 -9.75 -6.11
C ALA A 45 -14.75 -10.06 -7.50
N ARG A 46 -14.11 -9.56 -8.58
CA ARG A 46 -14.52 -9.80 -9.96
C ARG A 46 -14.17 -11.19 -10.47
N LEU A 47 -13.03 -11.71 -10.05
CA LEU A 47 -12.49 -12.99 -10.53
C LEU A 47 -12.97 -14.18 -9.65
N GLY A 48 -13.51 -13.90 -8.46
CA GLY A 48 -13.97 -14.90 -7.51
C GLY A 48 -12.82 -15.62 -6.79
N PRO A 49 -13.09 -16.28 -5.65
CA PRO A 49 -12.06 -16.87 -4.77
C PRO A 49 -11.25 -18.01 -5.41
N ARG A 50 -11.66 -18.50 -6.60
CA ARG A 50 -11.01 -19.60 -7.33
C ARG A 50 -10.02 -19.15 -8.41
N LEU A 51 -10.01 -17.89 -8.81
CA LEU A 51 -9.06 -17.42 -9.83
C LEU A 51 -7.74 -17.02 -9.16
N ALA A 52 -6.66 -17.64 -9.66
CA ALA A 52 -5.33 -17.56 -9.10
C ALA A 52 -4.89 -16.11 -8.90
N HIS A 53 -4.24 -15.84 -7.77
CA HIS A 53 -3.69 -14.54 -7.38
C HIS A 53 -2.91 -13.84 -8.51
N SER A 54 -2.26 -14.62 -9.37
CA SER A 54 -1.59 -14.16 -10.59
C SER A 54 -2.52 -13.48 -11.60
N ALA A 55 -3.75 -13.96 -11.80
CA ALA A 55 -4.72 -13.32 -12.69
C ALA A 55 -5.19 -11.95 -12.16
N ALA A 56 -5.34 -11.84 -10.83
CA ALA A 56 -5.63 -10.56 -10.19
C ALA A 56 -4.48 -9.57 -10.38
N VAL A 57 -3.24 -10.03 -10.26
CA VAL A 57 -2.04 -9.20 -10.48
C VAL A 57 -1.97 -8.70 -11.93
N VAL A 58 -2.26 -9.55 -12.91
CA VAL A 58 -2.34 -9.12 -14.32
C VAL A 58 -3.39 -8.03 -14.51
N ALA A 59 -4.60 -8.24 -13.96
CA ALA A 59 -5.68 -7.25 -14.05
C ALA A 59 -5.26 -5.90 -13.43
N VAL A 60 -4.62 -5.93 -12.26
CA VAL A 60 -4.11 -4.75 -11.56
C VAL A 60 -3.00 -4.05 -12.36
N CYS A 61 -2.07 -4.81 -12.95
CA CYS A 61 -0.99 -4.26 -13.77
C CYS A 61 -1.47 -3.60 -15.07
N THR A 62 -2.66 -3.96 -15.55
CA THR A 62 -3.31 -3.32 -16.71
C THR A 62 -4.29 -2.21 -16.32
N ASP A 63 -4.51 -1.96 -15.02
CA ASP A 63 -5.47 -0.96 -14.57
C ASP A 63 -4.90 0.46 -14.76
N PRO A 64 -5.60 1.37 -15.48
CA PRO A 64 -5.10 2.71 -15.77
C PRO A 64 -4.91 3.59 -14.53
N ILE A 65 -5.56 3.27 -13.40
CA ILE A 65 -5.41 4.02 -12.15
C ILE A 65 -4.32 3.44 -11.23
N LEU A 66 -3.57 2.42 -11.67
CA LEU A 66 -2.46 1.87 -10.92
C LEU A 66 -1.38 2.94 -10.67
N PRO A 67 -0.96 3.16 -9.42
CA PRO A 67 0.12 4.11 -9.12
C PRO A 67 1.43 3.76 -9.82
N ARG A 68 2.06 4.78 -10.43
CA ARG A 68 3.28 4.61 -11.26
C ARG A 68 4.44 3.91 -10.53
N VAL A 69 4.50 4.01 -9.20
CA VAL A 69 5.52 3.36 -8.37
C VAL A 69 5.53 1.83 -8.52
N PHE A 70 4.41 1.23 -8.96
CA PHE A 70 4.29 -0.22 -9.16
C PHE A 70 4.62 -0.70 -10.58
N TYR A 71 4.79 0.19 -11.56
CA TYR A 71 5.11 -0.22 -12.93
C TYR A 71 6.42 -1.02 -13.05
N PRO A 72 7.49 -0.73 -12.27
CA PRO A 72 8.66 -1.61 -12.23
C PRO A 72 8.35 -3.00 -11.67
N VAL A 73 7.42 -3.10 -10.71
CA VAL A 73 7.00 -4.38 -10.11
C VAL A 73 6.26 -5.24 -11.13
N CYS A 74 5.33 -4.65 -11.89
CA CYS A 74 4.60 -5.34 -12.97
C CYS A 74 5.51 -5.91 -14.07
N ARG A 75 6.72 -5.37 -14.24
CA ARG A 75 7.71 -5.86 -15.22
C ARG A 75 8.69 -6.89 -14.63
N SER A 76 8.69 -7.09 -13.31
CA SER A 76 9.56 -8.06 -12.66
C SER A 76 8.91 -9.44 -12.55
N GLN A 77 9.74 -10.49 -12.62
CA GLN A 77 9.33 -11.81 -12.18
C GLN A 77 9.02 -11.76 -10.67
N GLY A 78 7.90 -12.34 -10.23
CA GLY A 78 7.45 -12.31 -8.82
C GLY A 78 6.59 -11.09 -8.43
N ALA A 79 5.97 -10.40 -9.40
CA ALA A 79 5.06 -9.28 -9.12
C ALA A 79 3.90 -9.67 -8.18
N ASP A 80 3.45 -10.91 -8.30
CA ASP A 80 2.42 -11.53 -7.48
C ASP A 80 2.85 -11.67 -6.02
N GLU A 81 4.07 -12.11 -5.76
CA GLU A 81 4.61 -12.19 -4.40
C GLU A 81 4.80 -10.81 -3.78
N VAL A 82 5.35 -9.85 -4.53
CA VAL A 82 5.56 -8.48 -4.07
C VAL A 82 4.22 -7.83 -3.70
N PHE A 83 3.23 -7.92 -4.58
CA PHE A 83 1.89 -7.37 -4.30
C PHE A 83 1.22 -8.09 -3.13
N SER A 84 1.38 -9.41 -3.00
CA SER A 84 0.90 -10.15 -1.82
C SER A 84 1.47 -9.59 -0.52
N ARG A 85 2.80 -9.42 -0.45
CA ARG A 85 3.46 -8.93 0.77
C ARG A 85 3.02 -7.51 1.10
N LEU A 86 2.98 -6.63 0.09
CA LEU A 86 2.55 -5.24 0.27
C LEU A 86 1.10 -5.13 0.74
N VAL A 87 0.18 -5.91 0.18
CA VAL A 87 -1.23 -5.91 0.62
C VAL A 87 -1.38 -6.55 2.00
N ASN A 88 -0.64 -7.62 2.30
CA ASN A 88 -0.64 -8.25 3.62
C ASN A 88 -0.18 -7.31 4.74
N VAL A 89 0.74 -6.37 4.46
CA VAL A 89 1.11 -5.33 5.43
C VAL A 89 -0.10 -4.49 5.86
N LEU A 90 -1.12 -4.34 5.01
CA LEU A 90 -2.33 -3.57 5.30
C LEU A 90 -3.53 -4.42 5.77
N MET A 91 -3.34 -5.72 6.04
CA MET A 91 -4.44 -6.61 6.45
C MET A 91 -4.74 -6.59 7.95
N SER A 92 -3.87 -6.02 8.78
CA SER A 92 -4.21 -5.67 10.17
C SER A 92 -4.79 -4.25 10.25
N SER A 93 -5.45 -3.92 11.36
CA SER A 93 -6.03 -2.58 11.58
C SER A 93 -4.92 -1.52 11.60
N ASP A 94 -4.80 -0.78 10.50
CA ASP A 94 -3.98 0.42 10.29
C ASP A 94 -2.51 0.37 10.78
N PRO A 95 -1.76 -0.72 10.56
CA PRO A 95 -0.46 -0.93 11.20
C PRO A 95 0.60 0.08 10.78
N CYS A 96 0.49 0.67 9.60
CA CYS A 96 1.40 1.73 9.17
C CYS A 96 0.98 3.13 9.64
N GLU A 97 -0.28 3.34 10.03
CA GLU A 97 -0.74 4.63 10.57
C GLU A 97 -0.41 4.73 12.06
N ILE A 98 -0.49 3.62 12.78
CA ILE A 98 -0.07 3.53 14.20
C ILE A 98 1.35 2.99 14.38
N CYS A 99 2.11 2.84 13.28
CA CYS A 99 3.51 2.42 13.30
C CYS A 99 3.77 1.09 14.04
N ALA A 100 2.82 0.16 13.95
CA ALA A 100 2.83 -1.15 14.59
C ALA A 100 3.39 -2.28 13.72
N ASN A 101 3.76 -2.01 12.46
CA ASN A 101 4.40 -3.00 11.58
C ASN A 101 5.82 -2.55 11.19
N PRO A 102 6.84 -3.41 11.33
CA PRO A 102 8.24 -3.07 11.08
C PRO A 102 8.56 -2.77 9.62
N SER A 103 7.63 -3.07 8.71
CA SER A 103 7.74 -2.73 7.28
C SER A 103 7.42 -1.26 7.03
N CYS A 104 6.86 -0.54 8.01
CA CYS A 104 6.46 0.86 7.89
C CYS A 104 7.59 1.78 8.40
N PHE A 105 8.08 2.67 7.55
CA PHE A 105 9.18 3.61 7.80
C PHE A 105 8.69 5.05 7.68
N GLY A 106 9.39 6.00 8.30
CA GLY A 106 8.99 7.42 8.29
C GLY A 106 8.04 7.82 9.42
N CYS A 107 7.76 6.90 10.33
CA CYS A 107 7.10 7.18 11.59
C CYS A 107 7.95 8.06 12.50
N LEU A 108 7.34 9.10 13.09
CA LEU A 108 7.96 9.87 14.17
C LEU A 108 7.79 9.07 15.47
N HIS A 109 8.89 8.78 16.16
CA HIS A 109 8.89 8.10 17.47
C HIS A 109 8.59 9.09 18.59
#